data_AF-A0A1F6S1E2-F1
#
_entry.id   AF-A0A1F6S1E2-F1
#
_cell.length_a   1.000
_cell.length_b   1.000
_cell.length_c   1.000
_cell.angle_alpha   90.00
_cell.angle_beta   90.00
_cell.angle_gamma   90.00
#
_symmetry.space_group_name_H-M   'P 1'
#
loop_
_entity.id
_entity.type
_entity.pdbx_description
1 polymer ?
#
loop_
_entity_poly.entity_id
_entity_poly.type
_entity_poly.pdbx_seq_one_letter_code
_entity_poly.pdbx_strand_id
1 'polypeptide(L)'
;MEEKETSEEQKDQNEMPAKGNSMVWIAVVAAAIIGIILFSRGGNKDSATLSQGTPTDAPKESSADNQSVKSFDVSAKPFEFSIKEIKVKKGDRVRINLAVTLGMHDWVIEEFNARTKVVQTGQSDSIEFVADKIGTFEYYCSVPTHRQQGMVGKLIVE
;
A
#
# COMPACT_ATOMS: atom_id res chain seq x y z
N MET A 1 -5.62 1.26 -75.98
CA MET A 1 -4.60 0.42 -75.35
C MET A 1 -4.21 1.12 -74.06
N GLU A 2 -5.16 1.18 -73.14
CA GLU A 2 -5.42 0.14 -72.12
C GLU A 2 -4.48 0.38 -70.95
N GLU A 3 -4.99 1.05 -69.92
CA GLU A 3 -5.46 0.42 -68.67
C GLU A 3 -4.24 -0.07 -67.87
N LYS A 4 -4.04 0.34 -66.62
CA LYS A 4 -4.94 -0.01 -65.51
C LYS A 4 -4.74 0.96 -64.35
N GLU A 5 -5.87 1.50 -63.89
CA GLU A 5 -6.07 1.87 -62.50
C GLU A 5 -5.95 0.61 -61.63
N THR A 6 -5.40 0.74 -60.42
CA THR A 6 -5.94 0.01 -59.27
C THR A 6 -5.77 0.87 -58.03
N SER A 7 -6.91 1.45 -57.68
CA SER A 7 -7.27 1.91 -56.36
C SER A 7 -7.40 0.72 -55.41
N GLU A 8 -6.79 0.79 -54.23
CA GLU A 8 -7.18 0.04 -53.03
C GLU A 8 -7.34 1.14 -51.95
N GLU A 9 -8.54 1.63 -51.54
CA GLU A 9 -9.73 0.95 -51.00
C GLU A 9 -9.28 -0.06 -49.92
N GLN A 10 -9.60 0.01 -48.64
CA GLN A 10 -10.36 0.91 -47.78
C GLN A 10 -10.30 0.20 -46.40
N LYS A 11 -10.52 0.96 -45.34
CA LYS A 11 -11.43 0.57 -44.24
C LYS A 11 -10.97 -0.52 -43.24
N ASP A 12 -10.62 -0.03 -42.06
CA ASP A 12 -11.34 -0.29 -40.80
C ASP A 12 -11.44 -1.77 -40.35
N GLN A 13 -10.60 -2.12 -39.37
CA GLN A 13 -10.90 -3.19 -38.42
C GLN A 13 -10.69 -2.66 -37.02
N ASN A 14 -11.61 -1.82 -36.59
CA ASN A 14 -12.03 -1.80 -35.19
C ASN A 14 -12.59 -3.18 -34.80
N GLU A 15 -12.47 -3.50 -33.51
CA GLU A 15 -13.17 -4.56 -32.76
C GLU A 15 -12.57 -5.98 -32.71
N MET A 16 -12.06 -6.34 -31.52
CA MET A 16 -12.59 -7.38 -30.62
C MET A 16 -11.53 -7.75 -29.54
N PRO A 17 -11.87 -8.35 -28.38
CA PRO A 17 -12.97 -8.09 -27.46
C PRO A 17 -12.49 -7.93 -25.99
N ALA A 18 -13.23 -7.16 -25.18
CA ALA A 18 -13.17 -7.25 -23.73
C ALA A 18 -13.90 -8.52 -23.23
N LYS A 19 -13.15 -9.46 -22.66
CA LYS A 19 -13.62 -10.58 -21.80
C LYS A 19 -12.43 -11.00 -20.93
N GLY A 20 -12.50 -11.20 -19.62
CA GLY A 20 -13.58 -11.19 -18.67
C GLY A 20 -12.98 -11.36 -17.26
N ASN A 21 -13.80 -11.17 -16.22
CA ASN A 21 -13.44 -11.39 -14.83
C ASN A 21 -12.70 -12.71 -14.60
N SER A 22 -11.52 -12.64 -13.98
CA SER A 22 -10.91 -13.79 -13.31
C SER A 22 -10.73 -13.46 -11.84
N MET A 23 -11.83 -13.67 -11.12
CA MET A 23 -11.90 -13.78 -9.68
C MET A 23 -11.30 -15.16 -9.33
N VAL A 24 -10.05 -15.18 -8.89
CA VAL A 24 -9.43 -16.39 -8.31
C VAL A 24 -8.90 -16.04 -6.94
N TRP A 25 -9.76 -16.23 -5.94
CA TRP A 25 -9.38 -16.41 -4.55
C TRP A 25 -8.61 -17.73 -4.44
N ILE A 26 -7.38 -17.71 -3.92
CA ILE A 26 -6.72 -18.92 -3.43
C ILE A 26 -6.38 -18.70 -1.97
N ALA A 27 -7.28 -19.19 -1.12
CA ALA A 27 -6.98 -19.61 0.23
C ALA A 27 -6.70 -21.14 0.23
N VAL A 28 -6.14 -21.62 1.34
CA VAL A 28 -5.84 -23.03 1.73
C VAL A 28 -4.40 -23.45 1.40
N VAL A 29 -3.43 -23.37 2.33
CA VAL A 29 -3.17 -24.12 3.58
C VAL A 29 -2.47 -25.48 3.35
N ALA A 30 -1.50 -25.78 4.24
CA ALA A 30 -0.76 -27.03 4.51
C ALA A 30 0.70 -27.03 4.00
N ALA A 31 1.72 -27.47 4.72
CA ALA A 31 1.86 -28.16 6.02
C ALA A 31 3.34 -28.07 6.47
N ALA A 32 3.60 -28.21 7.77
CA ALA A 32 4.55 -29.20 8.33
C ALA A 32 4.79 -28.94 9.82
N ILE A 33 3.95 -29.58 10.64
CA ILE A 33 4.30 -29.97 12.00
C ILE A 33 5.13 -31.25 11.85
N ILE A 34 6.38 -31.29 12.33
CA ILE A 34 7.12 -32.44 12.89
C ILE A 34 8.51 -31.93 13.29
N GLY A 35 8.82 -32.02 14.58
CA GLY A 35 10.13 -31.68 15.14
C GLY A 35 10.18 -31.98 16.64
N ILE A 36 9.65 -33.13 17.03
CA ILE A 36 9.64 -33.63 18.42
C ILE A 36 10.92 -34.46 18.64
N ILE A 37 11.70 -33.99 19.63
CA ILE A 37 12.56 -34.73 20.57
C ILE A 37 13.83 -35.37 20.00
N LEU A 38 15.00 -34.86 20.43
CA LEU A 38 16.11 -35.66 21.00
C LEU A 38 17.17 -34.71 21.64
N PHE A 39 16.96 -34.30 22.89
CA PHE A 39 18.09 -33.93 23.76
C PHE A 39 17.74 -34.09 25.25
N SER A 40 17.66 -35.34 25.70
CA SER A 40 17.68 -35.67 27.13
C SER A 40 19.13 -35.74 27.58
N ARG A 41 19.59 -34.73 28.33
CA ARG A 41 20.90 -34.74 28.98
C ARG A 41 20.73 -34.42 30.47
N GLY A 42 21.12 -35.39 31.30
CA GLY A 42 21.76 -35.19 32.60
C GLY A 42 20.91 -34.58 33.71
N GLY A 43 20.52 -35.39 34.69
CA GLY A 43 19.96 -34.90 35.94
C GLY A 43 21.00 -34.20 36.82
N ASN A 44 20.50 -33.39 37.75
CA ASN A 44 20.86 -33.53 39.16
C ASN A 44 19.74 -32.94 40.03
N LYS A 45 19.46 -33.62 41.14
CA LYS A 45 18.64 -33.13 42.25
C LYS A 45 19.44 -32.04 42.97
N ASP A 46 18.76 -31.06 43.54
CA ASP A 46 18.95 -30.60 44.93
C ASP A 46 17.99 -29.44 45.27
N SER A 47 17.39 -29.56 46.46
CA SER A 47 16.44 -28.65 47.11
C SER A 47 17.14 -27.41 47.69
N ALA A 48 16.46 -26.26 47.74
CA ALA A 48 16.39 -25.36 48.92
C ALA A 48 15.62 -24.05 48.63
N THR A 49 14.50 -23.90 49.31
CA THR A 49 13.93 -22.71 49.99
C THR A 49 14.67 -21.36 49.89
N LEU A 50 13.99 -20.27 49.47
CA LEU A 50 13.61 -19.10 50.30
C LEU A 50 12.91 -17.98 49.49
N SER A 51 11.85 -17.45 50.10
CA SER A 51 11.12 -16.18 49.92
C SER A 51 11.83 -15.02 49.20
N GLN A 52 11.14 -14.36 48.25
CA GLN A 52 10.98 -12.90 48.25
C GLN A 52 10.01 -12.45 47.14
N GLY A 53 8.95 -11.75 47.54
CA GLY A 53 8.04 -11.08 46.62
C GLY A 53 8.59 -9.75 46.12
N THR A 54 8.35 -9.48 44.83
CA THR A 54 8.21 -8.14 44.25
C THR A 54 7.30 -8.25 43.02
N PRO A 55 6.27 -7.39 42.87
CA PRO A 55 5.54 -7.25 41.62
C PRO A 55 6.43 -6.47 40.64
N THR A 56 7.07 -7.18 39.71
CA THR A 56 7.80 -6.54 38.61
C THR A 56 6.85 -6.36 37.44
N ASP A 57 6.29 -5.17 37.38
CA ASP A 57 5.98 -4.36 36.20
C ASP A 57 5.89 -5.15 34.88
N ALA A 58 4.68 -5.64 34.60
CA ALA A 58 4.30 -5.94 33.22
C ALA A 58 4.42 -4.63 32.43
N PRO A 59 5.01 -4.63 31.22
CA PRO A 59 4.77 -3.55 30.28
C PRO A 59 3.25 -3.42 30.16
N LYS A 60 2.75 -2.32 30.71
CA LYS A 60 1.43 -1.80 30.44
C LYS A 60 1.38 -1.63 28.94
N GLU A 61 0.93 -2.68 28.25
CA GLU A 61 0.42 -2.61 26.89
C GLU A 61 -0.69 -1.58 26.96
N SER A 62 -0.26 -0.35 26.67
CA SER A 62 -1.07 0.82 26.47
C SER A 62 -2.13 0.38 25.49
N SER A 63 -3.35 0.34 25.97
CA SER A 63 -4.55 -0.05 25.25
C SER A 63 -4.46 0.48 23.83
N ALA A 64 -4.26 -0.45 22.90
CA ALA A 64 -4.24 -0.17 21.48
C ALA A 64 -5.53 0.56 21.16
N ASP A 65 -5.37 1.85 20.89
CA ASP A 65 -6.40 2.74 20.39
C ASP A 65 -7.03 2.06 19.17
N ASN A 66 -8.26 1.57 19.36
CA ASN A 66 -9.02 0.76 18.42
C ASN A 66 -9.58 1.65 17.29
N GLN A 67 -8.79 2.62 16.82
CA GLN A 67 -9.13 3.50 15.72
C GLN A 67 -8.92 2.72 14.43
N SER A 68 -10.00 2.53 13.69
CA SER A 68 -9.96 1.94 12.37
C SER A 68 -9.07 2.78 11.45
N VAL A 69 -8.10 2.13 10.80
CA VAL A 69 -7.24 2.76 9.79
C VAL A 69 -8.07 3.02 8.54
N LYS A 70 -8.11 4.27 8.07
CA LYS A 70 -8.72 4.63 6.78
C LYS A 70 -7.73 4.39 5.66
N SER A 71 -7.96 3.34 4.88
CA SER A 71 -7.06 2.91 3.81
C SER A 71 -7.55 3.40 2.45
N PHE A 72 -6.62 3.90 1.64
CA PHE A 72 -6.88 4.38 0.28
C PHE A 72 -5.91 3.71 -0.69
N ASP A 73 -6.46 3.01 -1.69
CA ASP A 73 -5.68 2.38 -2.75
C ASP A 73 -5.54 3.37 -3.92
N VAL A 74 -4.33 3.89 -4.08
CA VAL A 74 -4.00 4.92 -5.08
C VAL A 74 -3.17 4.26 -6.17
N SER A 75 -3.66 4.26 -7.40
CA SER A 75 -2.84 3.87 -8.55
C SER A 75 -2.18 5.10 -9.19
N ALA A 76 -0.96 4.91 -9.69
CA ALA A 76 -0.17 5.96 -10.31
C ALA A 76 0.30 5.57 -11.71
N LYS A 77 0.16 6.51 -12.64
CA LYS A 77 0.65 6.48 -14.02
C LYS A 77 1.18 7.87 -14.39
N PRO A 78 1.81 8.09 -15.56
CA PRO A 78 2.37 9.38 -15.93
C PRO A 78 1.40 10.54 -15.69
N PHE A 79 1.82 11.45 -14.81
CA PHE A 79 1.13 12.69 -14.44
C PHE A 79 -0.23 12.53 -13.75
N GLU A 80 -0.58 11.34 -13.26
CA GLU A 80 -1.91 11.07 -12.72
C GLU A 80 -1.89 10.09 -11.54
N PHE A 81 -2.58 10.47 -10.47
CA PHE A 81 -3.08 9.57 -9.43
C PHE A 81 -4.56 9.25 -9.70
N SER A 82 -4.98 8.01 -9.44
CA SER A 82 -6.39 7.59 -9.61
C SER A 82 -7.35 8.28 -8.65
N ILE A 83 -6.88 8.64 -7.46
CA ILE A 83 -7.62 9.44 -6.49
C ILE A 83 -7.09 10.87 -6.59
N LYS A 84 -7.99 11.81 -6.85
CA LYS A 84 -7.67 13.25 -6.92
C LYS A 84 -7.98 14.00 -5.62
N GLU A 85 -8.86 13.43 -4.81
CA GLU A 85 -9.33 14.01 -3.56
C GLU A 85 -9.54 12.91 -2.52
N ILE A 86 -8.92 13.07 -1.35
CA ILE A 86 -9.08 12.20 -0.18
C ILE A 86 -9.69 13.07 0.91
N LYS A 87 -10.82 12.64 1.50
CA LYS A 87 -11.45 13.32 2.64
C LYS A 87 -11.35 12.47 3.90
N VAL A 88 -10.85 13.09 4.97
CA VAL A 88 -10.71 12.47 6.28
C VAL A 88 -11.05 13.50 7.36
N LYS A 89 -11.23 13.04 8.58
CA LYS A 89 -11.42 13.87 9.76
C LYS A 89 -10.10 14.07 10.47
N LYS A 90 -9.97 15.19 11.18
CA LYS A 90 -8.83 15.41 12.08
C LYS A 90 -8.69 14.23 13.06
N GLY A 91 -7.49 13.69 13.16
CA GLY A 91 -7.15 12.58 14.05
C GLY A 91 -7.30 11.19 13.42
N ASP A 92 -7.84 11.08 12.20
CA ASP A 92 -7.87 9.80 11.50
C ASP A 92 -6.45 9.27 11.27
N ARG A 93 -6.26 7.97 11.47
CA ARG A 93 -5.11 7.24 10.96
C ARG A 93 -5.37 6.90 9.49
N VAL A 94 -4.54 7.45 8.61
CA VAL A 94 -4.66 7.31 7.15
C VAL A 94 -3.57 6.37 6.66
N ARG A 95 -3.95 5.38 5.84
CA ARG A 95 -3.03 4.53 5.08
C ARG A 95 -3.20 4.82 3.60
N ILE A 96 -2.10 5.12 2.91
CA ILE A 96 -2.05 5.18 1.46
C ILE A 96 -1.33 3.92 0.97
N ASN A 97 -1.99 3.15 0.10
CA ASN A 97 -1.37 2.06 -0.63
C ASN A 97 -1.16 2.52 -2.07
N LEU A 98 0.09 2.82 -2.42
CA LEU A 98 0.45 3.24 -3.77
C LEU A 98 0.73 1.99 -4.63
N ALA A 99 0.07 1.89 -5.77
CA ALA A 99 0.37 0.89 -6.80
C ALA A 99 0.73 1.58 -8.13
N VAL A 100 1.93 1.33 -8.65
CA VAL A 100 2.39 1.99 -9.88
C VAL A 100 2.06 1.12 -11.09
N THR A 101 1.20 1.63 -11.98
CA THR A 101 0.75 0.90 -13.18
C THR A 101 1.58 1.21 -14.42
N LEU A 102 2.25 2.36 -14.46
CA LEU A 102 3.17 2.74 -15.53
C LEU A 102 4.16 3.81 -15.05
N GLY A 103 5.43 3.71 -15.43
CA GLY A 103 6.47 4.68 -15.07
C GLY A 103 7.10 4.41 -13.69
N MET A 104 7.66 5.47 -13.08
CA MET A 104 8.17 5.47 -11.71
C MET A 104 7.52 6.61 -10.95
N HIS A 105 6.95 6.30 -9.79
CA HIS A 105 6.16 7.25 -9.02
C HIS A 105 6.30 7.00 -7.51
N ASP A 106 6.05 8.05 -6.76
CA ASP A 106 5.84 8.03 -5.32
C ASP A 106 4.61 8.88 -4.97
N TRP A 107 4.24 8.85 -3.70
CA TRP A 107 3.21 9.68 -3.11
C TRP A 107 3.80 10.42 -1.92
N VAL A 108 3.69 11.74 -1.89
CA VAL A 108 4.27 12.61 -0.85
C VAL A 108 3.25 13.63 -0.39
N ILE A 109 3.18 13.84 0.92
CA ILE A 109 2.51 14.98 1.54
C ILE A 109 3.41 15.56 2.65
N GLU A 110 3.91 16.77 2.43
CA GLU A 110 4.96 17.35 3.29
C GLU A 110 4.42 17.71 4.68
N GLU A 111 3.17 18.17 4.75
CA GLU A 111 2.57 18.66 6.00
C GLU A 111 2.41 17.57 7.05
N PHE A 112 2.38 16.30 6.66
CA PHE A 112 2.31 15.15 7.58
C PHE A 112 3.61 14.35 7.63
N ASN A 113 4.68 14.83 6.99
CA ASN A 113 5.96 14.11 6.87
C ASN A 113 5.76 12.66 6.38
N ALA A 114 4.83 12.48 5.45
CA ALA A 114 4.42 11.16 4.97
C ALA A 114 4.79 11.02 3.49
N ARG A 115 5.54 9.96 3.18
CA ARG A 115 5.96 9.65 1.83
C ARG A 115 6.15 8.15 1.62
N THR A 116 5.85 7.68 0.43
CA THR A 116 6.31 6.37 -0.04
C THR A 116 7.72 6.48 -0.63
N LYS A 117 8.34 5.33 -0.88
CA LYS A 117 9.46 5.20 -1.80
C LYS A 117 9.02 5.52 -3.22
N VAL A 118 9.98 5.91 -4.05
CA VAL A 118 9.81 5.91 -5.51
C VAL A 118 9.88 4.46 -5.97
N VAL A 119 8.79 3.95 -6.55
CA VAL A 119 8.70 2.57 -7.04
C VAL A 119 8.35 2.54 -8.52
N GLN A 120 8.70 1.44 -9.17
CA GLN A 120 8.56 1.27 -10.63
C GLN A 120 7.25 0.59 -11.00
N THR A 121 7.01 0.47 -12.31
CA THR A 121 5.86 -0.24 -12.87
C THR A 121 5.71 -1.64 -12.28
N GLY A 122 4.50 -1.98 -11.86
CA GLY A 122 4.16 -3.26 -11.24
C GLY A 122 4.59 -3.40 -9.79
N GLN A 123 5.12 -2.34 -9.16
CA GLN A 123 5.50 -2.32 -7.75
C GLN A 123 4.54 -1.45 -6.93
N SER A 124 4.56 -1.66 -5.62
CA SER A 124 3.77 -0.91 -4.65
C SER A 124 4.59 -0.54 -3.41
N ASP A 125 4.12 0.46 -2.70
CA ASP A 125 4.59 0.82 -1.37
C ASP A 125 3.45 1.46 -0.57
N SER A 126 3.54 1.43 0.76
CA SER A 126 2.49 1.96 1.62
C SER A 126 3.06 2.89 2.68
N ILE A 127 2.28 3.89 3.06
CA ILE A 127 2.61 4.81 4.16
C ILE A 127 1.40 5.03 5.05
N GLU A 128 1.65 5.16 6.35
CA GLU A 128 0.66 5.53 7.35
C GLU A 128 1.05 6.80 8.09
N PHE A 129 0.05 7.64 8.36
CA PHE A 129 0.20 8.86 9.14
C PHE A 129 -1.10 9.21 9.84
N VAL A 130 -1.04 10.18 10.76
CA VAL A 130 -2.22 10.74 11.43
C VAL A 130 -2.53 12.08 10.79
N ALA A 131 -3.78 12.30 10.38
CA ALA A 131 -4.25 13.56 9.85
C ALA A 131 -4.51 14.57 11.00
N ASP A 132 -3.44 15.07 11.63
CA ASP A 132 -3.50 15.89 12.85
C ASP A 132 -3.75 17.39 12.62
N LYS A 133 -3.88 17.83 11.35
CA LYS A 133 -4.06 19.23 10.94
C LYS A 133 -5.30 19.37 10.08
N ILE A 134 -6.20 20.29 10.43
CA ILE A 134 -7.37 20.66 9.61
C ILE A 134 -6.89 21.53 8.44
N GLY A 135 -7.45 21.30 7.25
CA GLY A 135 -7.11 22.08 6.06
C GLY A 135 -7.22 21.28 4.76
N THR A 136 -6.78 21.90 3.68
CA THR A 136 -6.59 21.24 2.38
C THR A 136 -5.10 21.24 2.06
N PHE A 137 -4.55 20.05 1.85
CA PHE A 137 -3.12 19.81 1.65
C PHE A 137 -2.92 19.15 0.29
N GLU A 138 -1.87 19.54 -0.43
CA GLU A 138 -1.54 18.95 -1.72
C GLU A 138 -0.62 17.75 -1.51
N TYR A 139 -1.04 16.57 -1.95
CA TYR A 139 -0.09 15.48 -2.16
C TYR A 139 0.34 15.46 -3.62
N TYR A 140 1.58 15.02 -3.86
CA TYR A 140 2.20 15.06 -5.19
C TYR A 140 3.20 13.92 -5.38
N CYS A 141 3.63 13.74 -6.64
CA CYS A 141 4.79 12.89 -6.97
C CYS A 141 6.07 13.72 -6.99
N SER A 142 7.09 13.29 -6.25
CA SER A 142 8.39 13.99 -6.10
C SER A 142 9.36 13.77 -7.26
N VAL A 143 9.05 12.82 -8.16
CA VAL A 143 9.85 12.59 -9.37
C VAL A 143 9.97 13.89 -10.18
N PRO A 144 11.17 14.26 -10.67
CA PRO A 144 11.40 15.55 -11.33
C PRO A 144 10.35 15.86 -12.39
N THR A 145 9.86 17.10 -12.39
CA THR A 145 8.81 17.65 -13.26
C THR A 145 7.39 17.07 -13.07
N HIS A 146 7.18 15.93 -12.40
CA HIS A 146 5.85 15.32 -12.32
C HIS A 146 4.84 16.23 -11.61
N ARG A 147 5.21 16.83 -10.47
CA ARG A 147 4.37 17.83 -9.78
C ARG A 147 4.05 19.03 -10.68
N GLN A 148 5.05 19.57 -11.38
CA GLN A 148 4.90 20.73 -12.27
C GLN A 148 3.99 20.44 -13.46
N GLN A 149 3.95 19.18 -13.89
CA GLN A 149 3.06 18.67 -14.94
C GLN A 149 1.66 18.29 -14.41
N GLY A 150 1.36 18.58 -13.14
CA GLY A 150 0.03 18.37 -12.56
C GLY A 150 -0.18 17.01 -11.89
N MET A 151 0.90 16.27 -11.58
CA MET A 151 0.81 15.04 -10.79
C MET A 151 0.58 15.35 -9.30
N VAL A 152 -0.62 15.86 -9.02
CA VAL A 152 -1.07 16.31 -7.70
C VAL A 152 -2.47 15.79 -7.39
N GLY A 153 -2.80 15.77 -6.11
CA GLY A 153 -4.16 15.63 -5.60
C GLY A 153 -4.28 16.29 -4.23
N LYS A 154 -5.48 16.22 -3.63
CA LYS A 154 -5.79 16.95 -2.40
C LYS A 154 -6.17 16.01 -1.26
N LEU A 155 -5.57 16.20 -0.10
CA LEU A 155 -6.07 15.69 1.16
C LEU A 155 -6.86 16.80 1.85
N ILE A 156 -8.15 16.58 2.10
CA ILE A 156 -9.02 17.48 2.84
C ILE A 156 -9.24 16.87 4.21
N VAL A 157 -8.86 17.62 5.24
CA VAL A 157 -9.04 17.24 6.65
C VAL A 157 -10.03 18.20 7.28
N GLU A 158 -11.17 17.66 7.69
CA GLU A 158 -12.28 18.38 8.34
C GLU A 158 -12.44 18.08 9.83
#